data_AF-A0A6B3CB44-F1
#
_entry.id   AF-A0A6B3CB44-F1
#
_cell.length_a   1.000
_cell.length_b   1.000
_cell.length_c   1.000
_cell.angle_alpha   90.00
_cell.angle_beta   90.00
_cell.angle_gamma   90.00
#
_symmetry.space_group_name_H-M   'P 1'
#
loop_
_entity.id
_entity.type
_entity.pdbx_description
1 polymer ?
#
loop_
_entity_poly.entity_id
_entity_poly.type
_entity_poly.pdbx_seq_one_letter_code
_entity_poly.pdbx_strand_id
1 'polypeptide(L)'
;MSAAPRPSTTPQPPALPDAIRATLARVAPHLLADFDRDRAAGTAHARTEVSAAPLRTFTEAWAVEVAIARHPETAARLRALESRAGEVTDL
;
A
#
# COMPACT_ATOMS: atom_id res chain seq x y z
N MET A 1 -13.27 20.35 -14.53
CA MET A 1 -11.79 20.46 -14.42
C MET A 1 -11.33 19.53 -13.29
N SER A 2 -10.64 18.43 -13.61
CA SER A 2 -9.97 17.64 -12.56
C SER A 2 -8.80 18.47 -12.07
N ALA A 3 -8.82 18.90 -10.79
CA ALA A 3 -7.66 19.53 -10.18
C ALA A 3 -6.47 18.56 -10.26
N ALA A 4 -5.31 19.07 -10.66
CA ALA A 4 -4.08 18.28 -10.66
C ALA A 4 -3.81 17.77 -9.23
N PRO A 5 -3.31 16.53 -9.05
CA PRO A 5 -3.02 15.99 -7.72
C PRO A 5 -2.07 16.93 -6.97
N ARG A 6 -2.48 17.35 -5.76
CA ARG A 6 -1.60 18.16 -4.91
C ARG A 6 -0.40 17.31 -4.46
N PRO A 7 0.82 17.87 -4.47
CA PRO A 7 2.01 17.13 -4.05
C PRO A 7 1.87 16.68 -2.60
N SER A 8 2.24 15.43 -2.31
CA SER A 8 2.26 14.92 -0.95
C SER A 8 3.39 15.58 -0.17
N THR A 9 3.13 15.98 1.07
CA THR A 9 4.19 16.50 1.97
C THR A 9 5.05 15.38 2.55
N THR A 10 4.58 14.13 2.44
CA THR A 10 5.36 12.94 2.81
C THR A 10 6.03 12.37 1.56
N PRO A 11 7.36 12.21 1.55
CA PRO A 11 8.08 11.60 0.43
C PRO A 11 7.79 10.10 0.34
N GLN A 12 8.05 9.53 -0.84
CA GLN A 12 8.03 8.07 -1.01
C GLN A 12 9.19 7.43 -0.23
N PRO A 13 8.93 6.42 0.63
CA PRO A 13 10.00 5.74 1.33
C PRO A 13 10.80 4.84 0.38
N PRO A 14 12.05 4.51 0.75
CA PRO A 14 12.76 3.37 0.17
C PRO A 14 11.90 2.10 0.24
N ALA A 15 12.07 1.20 -0.74
CA ALA A 15 11.48 -0.12 -0.71
C ALA A 15 12.19 -1.01 0.33
N LEU A 16 11.99 -0.69 1.61
CA LEU A 16 12.48 -1.42 2.77
C LEU A 16 11.33 -1.57 3.78
N PRO A 17 11.10 -2.75 4.37
CA PRO A 17 9.94 -3.00 5.24
C PRO A 17 9.79 -1.97 6.37
N ASP A 18 10.86 -1.64 7.08
CA ASP A 18 10.77 -0.72 8.23
C ASP A 18 10.50 0.73 7.80
N ALA A 19 11.07 1.17 6.67
CA ALA A 19 10.82 2.50 6.12
C ALA A 19 9.36 2.65 5.65
N ILE A 20 8.82 1.61 5.03
CA ILE A 20 7.42 1.52 4.63
C ILE A 20 6.53 1.56 5.86
N ARG A 21 6.79 0.72 6.87
CA ARG A 21 6.00 0.66 8.11
C ARG A 21 5.98 2.00 8.83
N ALA A 22 7.13 2.67 8.94
CA ALA A 22 7.23 3.99 9.55
C ALA A 22 6.41 5.05 8.79
N THR A 23 6.39 4.97 7.45
CA THR A 23 5.59 5.88 6.64
C THR A 23 4.10 5.59 6.78
N LEU A 24 3.69 4.31 6.73
CA LEU A 24 2.30 3.88 6.95
C LEU A 24 1.76 4.37 8.29
N ALA A 25 2.56 4.30 9.37
CA ALA A 25 2.15 4.81 10.67
C ALA A 25 1.75 6.29 10.65
N ARG A 26 2.30 7.07 9.71
CA ARG A 26 1.98 8.50 9.54
C ARG A 26 0.80 8.75 8.59
N VAL A 27 0.72 8.00 7.49
CA VAL A 27 -0.24 8.31 6.39
C VAL A 27 -1.47 7.40 6.37
N ALA A 28 -1.37 6.18 6.89
CA ALA A 28 -2.44 5.19 6.89
C ALA A 28 -2.26 4.18 8.06
N PRO A 29 -2.37 4.62 9.32
CA PRO A 29 -2.12 3.76 10.48
C PRO A 29 -3.04 2.55 10.57
N HIS A 30 -4.24 2.63 9.96
CA HIS A 30 -5.19 1.53 9.89
C HIS A 30 -4.67 0.32 9.08
N LEU A 31 -3.69 0.52 8.19
CA LEU A 31 -3.10 -0.55 7.37
C LEU A 31 -1.96 -1.30 8.07
N LEU A 32 -1.52 -0.87 9.26
CA LEU A 32 -0.36 -1.47 9.93
C LEU A 32 -0.56 -2.95 10.28
N ALA A 33 -1.79 -3.32 10.67
CA ALA A 33 -2.10 -4.71 11.02
C ALA A 33 -2.01 -5.64 9.79
N ASP A 34 -2.50 -5.18 8.64
CA ASP A 34 -2.42 -5.93 7.38
C ASP A 34 -0.98 -5.99 6.88
N PHE A 35 -0.22 -4.89 6.98
CA PHE A 35 1.22 -4.87 6.68
C PHE A 35 2.00 -5.92 7.48
N ASP A 36 1.78 -5.97 8.80
CA ASP A 36 2.48 -6.92 9.67
C ASP A 36 2.08 -8.38 9.37
N ARG A 37 0.82 -8.63 9.01
CA ARG A 37 0.34 -9.94 8.56
C ARG A 37 1.02 -10.37 7.25
N ASP A 38 1.02 -9.50 6.25
CA ASP A 38 1.60 -9.78 4.94
C ASP A 38 3.11 -9.97 5.02
N ARG A 39 3.78 -9.21 5.90
CA ARG A 39 5.21 -9.39 6.16
C ARG A 39 5.51 -10.79 6.69
N ALA A 40 4.70 -11.26 7.65
CA ALA A 40 4.83 -12.60 8.21
C ALA A 40 4.61 -13.67 7.13
N ALA A 41 3.56 -13.51 6.31
CA ALA A 41 3.24 -14.41 5.20
C ALA A 41 4.38 -14.46 4.15
N GLY A 42 4.84 -13.30 3.68
CA GLY A 42 5.95 -13.19 2.72
C GLY A 42 7.26 -13.79 3.26
N THR A 43 7.52 -13.66 4.57
CA THR A 43 8.68 -14.30 5.19
C THR A 43 8.55 -15.83 5.24
N ALA A 44 7.37 -16.35 5.59
CA ALA A 44 7.11 -17.79 5.59
C ALA A 44 7.22 -18.38 4.18
N HIS A 45 6.70 -17.67 3.18
CA HIS A 45 6.76 -18.04 1.78
C HIS A 45 8.21 -18.06 1.27
N ALA A 46 8.98 -17.00 1.54
CA ALA A 46 10.39 -16.92 1.18
C ALA A 46 11.22 -18.08 1.74
N ARG A 47 10.93 -18.52 2.97
CA ARG A 47 11.58 -19.70 3.57
C ARG A 47 11.16 -21.00 2.88
N THR A 48 9.88 -21.15 2.60
CA THR A 48 9.32 -22.35 1.96
C THR A 48 9.89 -22.57 0.57
N GLU A 49 10.03 -21.50 -0.20
CA GLU A 49 10.57 -21.54 -1.57
C GLU A 49 12.09 -21.37 -1.64
N VAL A 50 12.75 -21.11 -0.50
CA VAL A 50 14.18 -20.75 -0.43
C VAL A 50 14.52 -19.63 -1.43
N SER A 51 13.68 -18.60 -1.45
CA SER A 51 13.73 -17.52 -2.42
C SER A 51 13.48 -16.17 -1.77
N ALA A 52 14.24 -15.16 -2.18
CA ALA A 52 14.00 -13.78 -1.74
C ALA A 52 12.87 -13.09 -2.52
N ALA A 53 12.33 -13.71 -3.57
CA ALA A 53 11.31 -13.11 -4.43
C ALA A 53 10.04 -12.70 -3.66
N PRO A 54 9.46 -13.54 -2.76
CA PRO A 54 8.25 -13.17 -2.02
C PRO A 54 8.42 -11.90 -1.17
N LEU A 55 9.59 -11.70 -0.55
CA LEU A 55 9.88 -10.49 0.23
C LEU A 55 10.05 -9.24 -0.65
N ARG A 56 10.61 -9.38 -1.86
CA ARG A 56 10.67 -8.27 -2.82
C ARG A 56 9.27 -7.87 -3.27
N THR A 57 8.45 -8.83 -3.67
CA THR A 57 7.04 -8.59 -4.07
C THR A 57 6.25 -7.94 -2.95
N PHE A 58 6.38 -8.43 -1.71
CA PHE A 58 5.78 -7.80 -0.53
C PHE A 58 6.17 -6.32 -0.41
N THR A 59 7.46 -6.02 -0.50
CA THR A 59 7.97 -4.66 -0.31
C THR A 59 7.54 -3.73 -1.45
N GLU A 60 7.51 -4.22 -2.68
CA GLU A 60 7.04 -3.48 -3.86
C GLU A 60 5.55 -3.17 -3.77
N ALA A 61 4.72 -4.16 -3.42
CA ALA A 61 3.28 -3.98 -3.26
C ALA A 61 2.95 -2.91 -2.21
N TRP A 62 3.61 -2.99 -1.04
CA TRP A 62 3.37 -2.03 0.03
C TRP A 62 3.97 -0.65 -0.23
N ALA A 63 5.03 -0.55 -1.06
CA ALA A 63 5.50 0.74 -1.54
C ALA A 63 4.45 1.44 -2.42
N VAL A 64 3.69 0.69 -3.24
CA VAL A 64 2.57 1.23 -4.02
C VAL A 64 1.44 1.72 -3.10
N GLU A 65 1.07 0.95 -2.08
CA GLU A 65 0.06 1.39 -1.10
C GLU A 65 0.45 2.69 -0.41
N VAL A 66 1.72 2.83 0.01
CA VAL A 66 2.22 4.10 0.55
C VAL A 66 2.16 5.22 -0.49
N ALA A 67 2.49 4.91 -1.75
CA ALA A 67 2.43 5.89 -2.82
C ALA A 67 1.02 6.42 -3.06
N ILE A 68 -0.02 5.62 -2.82
CA ILE A 68 -1.42 6.06 -2.87
C ILE A 68 -1.76 6.83 -1.59
N ALA A 69 -1.50 6.23 -0.42
CA ALA A 69 -1.91 6.76 0.88
C ALA A 69 -1.32 8.14 1.21
N ARG A 70 -0.10 8.44 0.73
CA ARG A 70 0.52 9.77 0.92
C ARG A 70 -0.22 10.91 0.19
N HIS A 71 -1.14 10.59 -0.73
CA HIS A 71 -1.99 11.55 -1.45
C HIS A 71 -3.48 11.32 -1.08
N PRO A 72 -3.98 11.89 0.04
CA PRO A 72 -5.29 11.54 0.60
C PRO A 72 -6.47 11.82 -0.35
N GLU A 73 -6.40 12.86 -1.17
CA GLU A 73 -7.44 13.15 -2.17
C GLU A 73 -7.50 12.08 -3.27
N THR A 74 -6.33 11.64 -3.75
CA THR A 74 -6.23 10.56 -4.74
C THR A 74 -6.71 9.24 -4.16
N ALA A 75 -6.32 8.93 -2.91
CA ALA A 75 -6.78 7.74 -2.20
C ALA A 75 -8.30 7.73 -2.02
N ALA A 76 -8.89 8.84 -1.57
CA ALA A 76 -10.35 8.95 -1.41
C ALA A 76 -11.09 8.78 -2.75
N ARG A 77 -10.55 9.38 -3.83
CA ARG A 77 -11.11 9.22 -5.17
C ARG A 77 -11.03 7.78 -5.66
N LEU A 78 -9.92 7.09 -5.42
CA LEU A 78 -9.75 5.68 -5.78
C LEU A 78 -10.80 4.82 -5.08
N ARG A 79 -10.93 4.95 -3.75
CA ARG A 79 -11.93 4.17 -2.98
C ARG A 79 -13.36 4.45 -3.44
N ALA A 80 -13.70 5.71 -3.72
CA ALA A 80 -15.01 6.06 -4.27
C ALA A 80 -15.29 5.41 -5.64
N LEU A 81 -14.26 5.26 -6.48
CA LEU A 81 -14.38 4.58 -7.77
C LEU A 81 -14.49 3.06 -7.61
N GLU A 82 -13.72 2.46 -6.71
CA GLU A 82 -13.79 1.03 -6.39
C GLU A 82 -15.17 0.66 -5.83
N SER A 83 -15.73 1.45 -4.92
CA SER A 83 -17.09 1.23 -4.39
C SER A 83 -18.14 1.25 -5.51
N ARG A 84 -18.06 2.24 -6.41
CA ARG A 84 -18.98 2.33 -7.55
C ARG A 84 -18.82 1.19 -8.55
N ALA A 85 -17.60 0.69 -8.74
CA ALA A 85 -17.35 -0.45 -9.63
C ALA A 85 -17.91 -1.77 -9.04
N GLY A 86 -17.82 -1.93 -7.71
CA GLY A 86 -18.46 -3.05 -7.00
C GLY A 86 -19.97 -3.08 -7.21
N GLU A 87 -20.63 -1.94 -7.01
CA GLU A 87 -22.10 -1.80 -7.18
C GLU A 87 -22.60 -2.20 -8.58
N VAL A 88 -21.80 -1.98 -9.64
CA VAL A 88 -22.16 -2.32 -11.02
C VAL A 88 -21.96 -3.80 -11.34
N THR A 89 -21.04 -4.47 -10.64
CA THR A 89 -20.68 -5.87 -10.91
C THR A 89 -21.67 -6.84 -10.25
N ASP A 90 -22.46 -6.37 -9.28
CA ASP A 90 -23.52 -7.13 -8.60
C ASP A 90 -24.89 -7.11 -9.36
N LEU A 91 -24.92 -6.67 -10.62
CA LEU A 91 -26.09 -6.67 -11.54
C LEU A 91 -25.99 -7.77 -12.60
#